data_AF-A0AAE3M9K9-F1
#
_entry.id   AF-A0AAE3M9K9-F1
#
_cell.length_a   1.000
_cell.length_b   1.000
_cell.length_c   1.000
_cell.angle_alpha   90.00
_cell.angle_beta   90.00
_cell.angle_gamma   90.00
#
_symmetry.space_group_name_H-M   'P 1'
#
loop_
_entity.id
_entity.type
_entity.pdbx_description
1 polymer ?
#
loop_
_entity_poly.entity_id
_entity_poly.type
_entity_poly.pdbx_seq_one_letter_code
_entity_poly.pdbx_strand_id
1 'polypeptide(L)'
;MNNKCLYCYHPLGEGDKDFHSKCSKKIFGTTEAPVLDYSLDQMHELAKKVVQSHVTVPGVQAKLSFHFEPQRGQENRLTLVGVWGNYILKPPTLQFDHLPENEDLTMHLAKLFKINVVPHSLIRLKSGELAYITKRIDRIGDRKLAMEDLCQLSERLTEDKYKGSMEQVGKVIMQYSSNPLFDAQVFFEVALFSFLTGNADMHLKNFSMI
;
A
#
# COMPACT_ATOMS: atom_id res chain seq x y z
N MET A 1 14.72 24.48 -5.00
CA MET A 1 14.68 23.00 -5.07
C MET A 1 13.50 22.63 -5.95
N ASN A 2 13.72 21.93 -7.06
CA ASN A 2 12.61 21.51 -7.93
C ASN A 2 11.76 20.49 -7.16
N ASN A 3 10.52 20.85 -6.81
CA ASN A 3 9.56 19.89 -6.28
C ASN A 3 9.40 18.75 -7.30
N LYS A 4 9.53 17.51 -6.83
CA LYS A 4 9.30 16.31 -7.64
C LYS A 4 7.89 15.81 -7.37
N CYS A 5 7.25 15.22 -8.38
CA CYS A 5 5.97 14.56 -8.22
C CYS A 5 6.08 13.38 -7.26
N LEU A 6 5.20 13.30 -6.26
CA LEU A 6 5.12 12.25 -5.26
C LEU A 6 4.71 10.86 -5.80
N TYR A 7 4.35 10.77 -7.08
CA TYR A 7 3.97 9.53 -7.76
C TYR A 7 4.98 9.06 -8.81
N CYS A 8 5.68 9.95 -9.51
CA CYS A 8 6.56 9.55 -10.62
C CYS A 8 8.00 10.07 -10.49
N TYR A 9 8.29 10.85 -9.45
CA TYR A 9 9.60 11.45 -9.14
C TYR A 9 10.18 12.41 -10.19
N HIS A 10 9.43 12.70 -11.26
CA HIS A 10 9.84 13.72 -12.23
C HIS A 10 9.58 15.12 -11.69
N PRO A 11 10.35 16.15 -12.12
CA PRO A 11 10.13 17.53 -11.73
C PRO A 11 8.70 18.00 -12.04
N LEU A 12 8.13 18.79 -11.13
CA LEU A 12 6.82 19.42 -11.30
C LEU A 12 6.91 20.66 -12.21
N GLY A 13 5.81 20.96 -12.90
CA GLY A 13 5.66 22.19 -13.68
C GLY A 13 5.24 23.38 -12.81
N GLU A 14 5.16 24.57 -13.40
CA GLU A 14 4.61 25.74 -12.72
C GLU A 14 3.14 25.51 -12.33
N GLY A 15 2.80 25.73 -11.06
CA GLY A 15 1.45 25.55 -10.52
C GLY A 15 1.14 24.15 -9.96
N ASP A 16 1.96 23.14 -10.28
CA ASP A 16 1.84 21.82 -9.66
C ASP A 16 2.39 21.87 -8.21
N LYS A 17 1.63 21.34 -7.23
CA LYS A 17 2.09 21.28 -5.83
C LYS A 17 2.92 20.03 -5.53
N ASP A 18 2.27 18.88 -5.59
CA ASP A 18 2.85 17.57 -5.23
C ASP A 18 2.68 16.53 -6.36
N PHE A 19 1.82 16.79 -7.35
CA PHE A 19 1.46 15.83 -8.39
C PHE A 19 1.32 16.52 -9.74
N HIS A 20 1.79 15.87 -10.81
CA HIS A 20 1.29 16.18 -12.15
C HIS A 20 -0.17 15.75 -12.24
N SER A 21 -0.97 16.49 -13.02
CA SER A 21 -2.37 16.16 -13.25
C SER A 21 -2.60 14.72 -13.75
N LYS A 22 -1.72 14.24 -14.66
CA LYS A 22 -1.76 12.86 -15.16
C LYS A 22 -1.44 11.83 -14.08
N CYS A 23 -0.52 12.13 -13.17
CA CYS A 23 -0.13 11.26 -12.08
C CYS A 23 -1.26 11.16 -11.06
N SER A 24 -1.85 12.29 -10.66
CA SER A 24 -3.03 12.33 -9.81
C SER A 24 -4.16 11.49 -10.41
N LYS A 25 -4.44 11.62 -11.71
CA LYS A 25 -5.51 10.84 -12.36
C LYS A 25 -5.24 9.34 -12.31
N LYS A 26 -3.98 8.91 -12.40
CA LYS A 26 -3.60 7.49 -12.33
C LYS A 26 -3.83 6.89 -10.95
N ILE A 27 -3.44 7.58 -9.88
CA ILE A 27 -3.57 7.04 -8.52
C ILE A 27 -4.95 7.32 -7.92
N PHE A 28 -5.49 8.54 -8.05
CA PHE A 28 -6.71 8.99 -7.40
C PHE A 28 -7.96 9.01 -8.29
N GLY A 29 -7.78 8.97 -9.62
CA GLY A 29 -8.89 9.10 -10.57
C GLY A 29 -9.27 10.53 -10.94
N THR A 30 -8.70 11.54 -10.26
CA THR A 30 -8.93 12.97 -10.50
C THR A 30 -7.69 13.70 -10.98
N THR A 31 -7.85 14.78 -11.73
CA THR A 31 -6.76 15.63 -12.22
C THR A 31 -6.05 16.41 -11.12
N GLU A 32 -6.67 16.56 -9.95
CA GLU A 32 -6.11 17.17 -8.76
C GLU A 32 -6.08 16.14 -7.64
N ALA A 33 -4.95 16.10 -6.92
CA ALA A 33 -4.76 15.15 -5.84
C ALA A 33 -5.64 15.56 -4.65
N PRO A 34 -6.27 14.61 -3.95
CA PRO A 34 -7.07 14.91 -2.79
C PRO A 34 -6.20 15.45 -1.65
N VAL A 35 -6.78 16.33 -0.86
CA VAL A 35 -6.15 16.84 0.36
C VAL A 35 -6.38 15.84 1.50
N LEU A 36 -5.31 15.54 2.22
CA LEU A 36 -5.35 14.74 3.43
C LEU A 36 -5.24 15.67 4.65
N ASP A 37 -6.37 16.18 5.11
CA ASP A 37 -6.47 17.22 6.14
C ASP A 37 -6.32 16.67 7.57
N TYR A 38 -5.31 15.82 7.78
CA TYR A 38 -4.94 15.28 9.08
C TYR A 38 -3.46 15.55 9.35
N SER A 39 -3.13 16.02 10.55
CA SER A 39 -1.76 16.11 11.03
C SER A 39 -1.25 14.74 11.50
N LEU A 40 0.07 14.63 11.71
CA LEU A 40 0.69 13.42 12.24
C LEU A 40 0.09 13.00 13.60
N ASP A 41 -0.07 13.94 14.52
CA ASP A 41 -0.67 13.68 15.84
C ASP A 41 -2.11 13.15 15.72
N GLN A 42 -2.90 13.74 14.82
CA GLN A 42 -4.26 13.28 14.55
C GLN A 42 -4.25 11.86 13.95
N MET A 43 -3.30 11.56 13.06
CA MET A 43 -3.15 10.21 12.49
C MET A 43 -2.77 9.17 13.54
N HIS A 44 -1.89 9.51 14.49
CA HIS A 44 -1.52 8.60 15.58
C HIS A 44 -2.70 8.33 16.51
N GLU A 45 -3.47 9.36 16.86
CA GLU A 45 -4.68 9.19 17.66
C GLU A 45 -5.77 8.37 16.93
N LEU A 46 -5.94 8.60 15.64
CA LEU A 46 -6.85 7.78 14.82
C LEU A 46 -6.38 6.34 14.73
N ALA A 47 -5.09 6.10 14.49
CA ALA A 47 -4.51 4.76 14.46
C ALA A 47 -4.76 3.99 15.76
N LYS A 48 -4.55 4.62 16.92
CA LYS A 48 -4.86 4.02 18.23
C LYS A 48 -6.33 3.63 18.33
N LYS A 49 -7.26 4.50 17.92
CA LYS A 49 -8.71 4.23 17.92
C LYS A 49 -9.10 3.11 16.96
N VAL A 50 -8.48 3.03 15.78
CA VAL A 50 -8.74 1.97 14.80
C VAL A 50 -8.28 0.61 15.32
N VAL A 51 -7.10 0.54 15.95
CA VAL A 51 -6.61 -0.68 16.60
C VAL A 51 -7.58 -1.12 17.71
N GLN A 52 -8.05 -0.19 18.55
CA GLN A 52 -9.00 -0.48 19.63
C GLN A 52 -10.38 -0.93 19.11
N SER A 53 -10.82 -0.43 17.96
CA SER A 53 -12.13 -0.76 17.38
C SER A 53 -12.17 -2.07 16.57
N HIS A 54 -11.05 -2.80 16.45
CA HIS A 54 -10.93 -4.05 15.69
C HIS A 54 -11.26 -3.95 14.19
N VAL A 55 -11.35 -2.72 13.65
CA VAL A 55 -11.61 -2.44 12.23
C VAL A 55 -10.26 -2.34 11.49
N THR A 56 -9.46 -3.41 11.48
CA THR A 56 -8.06 -3.33 11.02
C THR A 56 -7.79 -4.08 9.73
N VAL A 57 -6.85 -3.56 8.95
CA VAL A 57 -6.16 -4.27 7.87
C VAL A 57 -4.92 -4.94 8.49
N PRO A 58 -4.62 -6.22 8.20
CA PRO A 58 -3.55 -6.95 8.86
C PRO A 58 -2.16 -6.31 8.66
N GLY A 59 -1.31 -6.32 9.68
CA GLY A 59 0.07 -5.79 9.67
C GLY A 59 0.47 -5.19 11.03
N VAL A 60 1.79 -5.05 11.29
CA VAL A 60 2.30 -4.48 12.56
C VAL A 60 2.24 -2.95 12.58
N GLN A 61 2.46 -2.32 11.42
CA GLN A 61 2.32 -0.88 11.26
C GLN A 61 0.84 -0.47 11.24
N ALA A 62 0.54 0.69 11.83
CA ALA A 62 -0.79 1.29 11.74
C ALA A 62 -1.22 1.44 10.26
N LYS A 63 -2.37 0.85 9.91
CA LYS A 63 -2.97 0.96 8.58
C LYS A 63 -4.35 1.59 8.73
N LEU A 64 -4.60 2.63 7.95
CA LEU A 64 -5.86 3.34 7.92
C LEU A 64 -6.48 3.17 6.53
N SER A 65 -7.75 2.74 6.45
CA SER A 65 -8.43 2.68 5.15
C SER A 65 -9.12 4.02 4.85
N PHE A 66 -8.88 4.54 3.65
CA PHE A 66 -9.46 5.79 3.19
C PHE A 66 -10.31 5.57 1.95
N HIS A 67 -11.40 6.32 1.85
CA HIS A 67 -12.27 6.39 0.68
C HIS A 67 -12.06 7.72 0.00
N PHE A 68 -12.20 7.65 -1.31
CA PHE A 68 -12.16 8.82 -2.16
C PHE A 68 -13.44 8.85 -2.98
N GLU A 69 -14.25 9.88 -2.78
CA GLU A 69 -15.42 10.19 -3.60
C GLU A 69 -15.27 11.63 -4.12
N PRO A 70 -15.12 11.82 -5.44
CA PRO A 70 -15.01 13.16 -6.00
C PRO A 70 -16.35 13.90 -5.88
N GLN A 71 -16.36 15.07 -5.22
CA GLN A 71 -17.54 15.92 -5.11
C GLN A 71 -17.44 17.11 -6.07
N ARG A 72 -18.50 17.38 -6.85
CA ARG A 72 -18.56 18.56 -7.74
C ARG A 72 -18.70 19.83 -6.91
N GLY A 73 -17.76 20.76 -7.04
CA GLY A 73 -17.82 22.09 -6.42
C GLY A 73 -17.21 22.21 -5.02
N GLN A 74 -16.57 21.16 -4.51
CA GLN A 74 -15.79 21.18 -3.26
C GLN A 74 -14.39 20.60 -3.48
N GLU A 75 -13.45 20.90 -2.59
CA GLU A 75 -12.15 20.24 -2.60
C GLU A 75 -12.31 18.73 -2.37
N ASN A 76 -11.64 17.96 -3.22
CA ASN A 76 -11.57 16.51 -3.15
C ASN A 76 -10.81 16.08 -1.87
N ARG A 77 -11.45 15.31 -0.99
CA ARG A 77 -10.88 14.88 0.30
C ARG A 77 -10.80 13.36 0.40
N LEU A 78 -9.71 12.87 1.00
CA LEU A 78 -9.62 11.48 1.45
C LEU A 78 -10.20 11.37 2.86
N THR A 79 -11.31 10.64 3.00
CA THR A 79 -11.98 10.46 4.29
C THR A 79 -11.67 9.09 4.87
N LEU A 80 -11.38 9.04 6.17
CA LEU A 80 -11.18 7.78 6.87
C LEU A 80 -12.48 6.97 6.88
N VAL A 81 -12.42 5.72 6.44
CA VAL A 81 -13.57 4.79 6.37
C VAL A 81 -13.12 3.37 6.68
N GLY A 82 -13.23 2.98 7.95
CA GLY A 82 -13.13 1.59 8.44
C GLY A 82 -12.43 0.57 7.53
N VAL A 83 -13.15 -0.46 7.06
CA VAL A 83 -12.62 -1.52 6.15
C VAL A 83 -13.04 -1.30 4.69
N TRP A 84 -13.85 -0.28 4.42
CA TRP A 84 -14.52 -0.05 3.13
C TRP A 84 -13.76 0.89 2.20
N GLY A 85 -12.72 1.56 2.69
CA GLY A 85 -11.89 2.44 1.87
C GLY A 85 -11.20 1.75 0.70
N ASN A 86 -11.10 2.47 -0.41
CA ASN A 86 -10.40 2.08 -1.64
C ASN A 86 -8.88 2.22 -1.55
N TYR A 87 -8.37 2.88 -0.51
CA TYR A 87 -6.96 3.09 -0.27
C TYR A 87 -6.56 2.59 1.11
N ILE A 88 -5.32 2.14 1.24
CA ILE A 88 -4.65 1.88 2.50
C ILE A 88 -3.57 2.94 2.65
N LEU A 89 -3.61 3.65 3.77
CA LEU A 89 -2.63 4.65 4.16
C LEU A 89 -1.77 4.13 5.31
N LYS A 90 -0.47 4.34 5.19
CA LYS A 90 0.56 4.02 6.17
C LYS A 90 1.25 5.33 6.59
N PRO A 91 0.94 5.86 7.79
CA PRO A 91 1.53 7.10 8.26
C PRO A 91 3.01 6.91 8.62
N PRO A 92 3.79 8.02 8.68
CA PRO A 92 5.14 7.96 9.19
C PRO A 92 5.14 7.61 10.69
N THR A 93 6.27 7.08 11.13
CA THR A 93 6.49 6.68 12.54
C THR A 93 7.71 7.40 13.08
N LEU A 94 7.72 7.70 14.38
CA LEU A 94 8.87 8.33 15.03
C LEU A 94 10.06 7.38 15.24
N GLN A 95 9.83 6.07 15.11
CA GLN A 95 10.86 5.05 15.34
C GLN A 95 11.77 4.85 14.12
N PHE A 96 11.22 5.06 12.92
CA PHE A 96 11.90 4.82 11.66
C PHE A 96 11.71 6.01 10.73
N ASP A 97 12.76 6.80 10.60
CA ASP A 97 12.80 7.93 9.69
C ASP A 97 12.62 7.47 8.24
N HIS A 98 11.88 8.26 7.47
CA HIS A 98 11.61 8.01 6.04
C HIS A 98 10.99 6.64 5.72
N LEU A 99 10.31 6.01 6.68
CA LEU A 99 9.69 4.70 6.46
C LEU A 99 8.68 4.69 5.29
N PRO A 100 7.77 5.68 5.15
CA PRO A 100 6.92 5.79 3.97
C PRO A 100 7.68 5.91 2.65
N GLU A 101 8.72 6.75 2.62
CA GLU A 101 9.54 6.99 1.43
C GLU A 101 10.35 5.75 1.05
N ASN A 102 10.86 4.99 2.03
CA ASN A 102 11.53 3.72 1.80
C ASN A 102 10.59 2.69 1.16
N GLU A 103 9.35 2.60 1.66
CA GLU A 103 8.35 1.73 1.06
C GLU A 103 8.03 2.16 -0.39
N ASP A 104 7.77 3.44 -0.63
CA ASP A 104 7.48 3.95 -1.97
C ASP A 104 8.65 3.76 -2.95
N LEU A 105 9.89 3.99 -2.49
CA LEU A 105 11.11 3.76 -3.27
C LEU A 105 11.25 2.28 -3.64
N THR A 106 11.06 1.37 -2.67
CA THR A 106 11.17 -0.07 -2.90
C THR A 106 10.14 -0.54 -3.94
N MET A 107 8.92 -0.02 -3.89
CA MET A 107 7.89 -0.34 -4.87
C MET A 107 8.21 0.23 -6.27
N HIS A 108 8.78 1.43 -6.35
CA HIS A 108 9.31 1.98 -7.61
C HIS A 108 10.44 1.12 -8.18
N LEU A 109 11.37 0.64 -7.35
CA LEU A 109 12.44 -0.26 -7.76
C LEU A 109 11.85 -1.57 -8.31
N ALA A 110 10.89 -2.19 -7.61
CA ALA A 110 10.24 -3.42 -8.06
C ALA A 110 9.63 -3.25 -9.47
N LYS A 111 9.02 -2.10 -9.75
CA LYS A 111 8.47 -1.77 -11.06
C LYS A 111 9.54 -1.68 -12.16
N LEU A 112 10.75 -1.20 -11.85
CA LEU A 112 11.88 -1.20 -12.80
C LEU A 112 12.32 -2.63 -13.15
N PHE A 113 12.23 -3.57 -12.19
CA PHE A 113 12.42 -5.00 -12.42
C PHE A 113 11.22 -5.69 -13.09
N LYS A 114 10.20 -4.94 -13.50
CA LYS A 114 8.95 -5.43 -14.11
C LYS A 114 8.12 -6.34 -13.19
N ILE A 115 8.36 -6.28 -11.87
CA ILE A 115 7.52 -6.94 -10.88
C ILE A 115 6.20 -6.18 -10.78
N ASN A 116 5.10 -6.92 -10.81
CA ASN A 116 3.78 -6.34 -10.65
C ASN A 116 3.61 -5.76 -9.24
N VAL A 117 3.32 -4.47 -9.17
CA VAL A 117 3.08 -3.74 -7.93
C VAL A 117 1.67 -3.16 -7.91
N VAL A 118 1.11 -3.04 -6.71
CA VAL A 118 -0.13 -2.29 -6.48
C VAL A 118 0.06 -0.81 -6.86
N PRO A 119 -0.98 -0.08 -7.28
CA PRO A 119 -0.86 1.36 -7.47
C PRO A 119 -0.53 2.04 -6.13
N HIS A 120 0.65 2.64 -6.03
CA HIS A 120 1.14 3.30 -4.82
C HIS A 120 1.60 4.74 -5.11
N SER A 121 1.77 5.52 -4.04
CA SER A 121 2.29 6.87 -4.07
C SER A 121 2.69 7.31 -2.66
N LEU A 122 3.42 8.42 -2.56
CA LEU A 122 3.44 9.23 -1.35
C LEU A 122 2.28 10.25 -1.37
N ILE A 123 1.81 10.65 -0.19
CA ILE A 123 0.85 11.75 0.01
C ILE A 123 1.26 12.58 1.22
N ARG A 124 1.04 13.90 1.15
CA ARG A 124 1.43 14.83 2.20
C ARG A 124 0.33 14.98 3.27
N LEU A 125 0.72 14.88 4.54
CA LEU A 125 -0.13 15.21 5.68
C LEU A 125 -0.28 16.73 5.81
N LYS A 126 -1.29 17.19 6.57
CA LYS A 126 -1.48 18.61 6.88
C LYS A 126 -0.25 19.24 7.56
N SER A 127 0.44 18.47 8.38
CA SER A 127 1.66 18.87 9.10
C SER A 127 2.93 18.84 8.23
N GLY A 128 2.84 18.34 6.99
CA GLY A 128 3.91 18.41 5.99
C GLY A 128 4.66 17.10 5.74
N GLU A 129 4.59 16.13 6.66
CA GLU A 129 5.21 14.82 6.53
C GLU A 129 4.56 14.00 5.41
N LEU A 130 5.30 13.01 4.90
CA LEU A 130 4.82 12.10 3.88
C LEU A 130 4.27 10.83 4.52
N ALA A 131 3.17 10.34 3.96
CA ALA A 131 2.60 9.03 4.25
C ALA A 131 2.60 8.20 2.96
N TYR A 132 2.69 6.89 3.10
CA TYR A 132 2.59 5.96 1.98
C TYR A 132 1.13 5.64 1.77
N ILE A 133 0.67 5.71 0.52
CA ILE A 133 -0.70 5.36 0.15
C ILE A 133 -0.69 4.38 -1.01
N THR A 134 -1.49 3.32 -0.87
CA THR A 134 -1.71 2.34 -1.93
C THR A 134 -3.19 2.19 -2.20
N LYS A 135 -3.55 2.00 -3.47
CA LYS A 135 -4.89 1.59 -3.87
C LYS A 135 -5.06 0.10 -3.60
N ARG A 136 -6.22 -0.28 -3.09
CA ARG A 136 -6.58 -1.68 -2.88
C ARG A 136 -6.85 -2.38 -4.20
N ILE A 137 -6.34 -3.60 -4.32
CA ILE A 137 -6.56 -4.48 -5.48
C ILE A 137 -7.63 -5.55 -5.23
N ASP A 138 -8.09 -5.70 -3.97
CA ASP A 138 -9.21 -6.56 -3.59
C ASP A 138 -10.57 -5.84 -3.74
N ARG A 139 -10.64 -4.81 -4.58
CA ARG A 139 -11.83 -3.98 -4.83
C ARG A 139 -11.99 -3.68 -6.32
N ILE A 140 -13.18 -3.93 -6.86
CA ILE A 140 -13.59 -3.53 -8.21
C ILE A 140 -14.90 -2.75 -8.08
N GLY A 141 -14.82 -1.41 -8.13
CA GLY A 141 -15.94 -0.55 -7.71
C GLY A 141 -16.32 -0.86 -6.26
N ASP A 142 -17.61 -1.07 -5.99
CA ASP A 142 -18.10 -1.43 -4.65
C ASP A 142 -17.98 -2.94 -4.35
N ARG A 143 -17.54 -3.75 -5.32
CA ARG A 143 -17.38 -5.20 -5.14
C ARG A 143 -16.05 -5.52 -4.49
N LYS A 144 -16.09 -6.29 -3.39
CA LYS A 144 -14.93 -6.92 -2.77
C LYS A 144 -14.58 -8.24 -3.47
N LEU A 145 -13.30 -8.42 -3.79
CA LEU A 145 -12.75 -9.71 -4.22
C LEU A 145 -12.36 -10.53 -2.99
N ALA A 146 -12.55 -11.84 -3.06
CA ALA A 146 -11.92 -12.74 -2.11
C ALA A 146 -10.42 -12.66 -2.34
N MET A 147 -9.66 -12.41 -1.29
CA MET A 147 -8.21 -12.36 -1.33
C MET A 147 -7.72 -12.91 0.00
N GLU A 148 -7.00 -14.01 -0.05
CA GLU A 148 -6.52 -14.73 1.13
C GLU A 148 -5.00 -14.66 1.21
N ASP A 149 -4.49 -14.40 2.41
CA ASP A 149 -3.05 -14.40 2.65
C ASP A 149 -2.51 -15.82 2.87
N LEU A 150 -1.19 -16.00 2.76
CA LEU A 150 -0.60 -17.35 2.87
C LEU A 150 -0.65 -17.91 4.30
N CYS A 151 -0.94 -17.11 5.34
CA CYS A 151 -1.27 -17.70 6.65
C CYS A 151 -2.60 -18.44 6.55
N GLN A 152 -3.63 -17.83 5.96
CA GLN A 152 -4.93 -18.44 5.79
C GLN A 152 -4.87 -19.68 4.90
N LEU A 153 -4.23 -19.58 3.72
CA LEU A 153 -4.10 -20.69 2.77
C LEU A 153 -3.24 -21.85 3.28
N SER A 154 -2.40 -21.62 4.30
CA SER A 154 -1.65 -22.67 4.98
C SER A 154 -2.25 -23.07 6.33
N GLU A 155 -3.48 -22.65 6.61
CA GLU A 155 -4.23 -22.98 7.83
C GLU A 155 -3.51 -22.60 9.13
N ARG A 156 -2.75 -21.49 9.08
CA ARG A 156 -1.98 -20.97 10.21
C ARG A 156 -2.66 -19.78 10.85
N LEU A 157 -2.52 -19.71 12.17
CA LEU A 157 -2.89 -18.52 12.93
C LEU A 157 -1.99 -17.34 12.54
N THR A 158 -2.50 -16.12 12.69
CA THR A 158 -1.75 -14.89 12.35
C THR A 158 -0.46 -14.74 13.17
N GLU A 159 -0.42 -15.28 14.39
CA GLU A 159 0.76 -15.33 15.27
C GLU A 159 1.90 -16.15 14.65
N ASP A 160 1.57 -17.14 13.81
CA ASP A 160 2.51 -18.01 13.13
C ASP A 160 2.99 -17.44 11.79
N LYS A 161 2.76 -16.14 11.51
CA LYS A 161 3.15 -15.51 10.24
C LYS A 161 4.62 -15.66 9.88
N TYR A 162 5.51 -15.77 10.88
CA TYR A 162 6.94 -16.02 10.69
C TYR A 162 7.32 -17.50 10.68
N LYS A 163 6.40 -18.41 11.01
CA LYS A 163 6.66 -19.86 11.05
C LYS A 163 6.39 -20.52 9.68
N GLY A 164 6.88 -19.88 8.61
CA GLY A 164 6.79 -20.38 7.25
C GLY A 164 8.11 -20.23 6.51
N SER A 165 8.26 -20.97 5.41
CA SER A 165 9.42 -20.83 4.50
C SER A 165 8.96 -20.39 3.11
N MET A 166 9.89 -19.81 2.33
CA MET A 166 9.63 -19.51 0.92
C MET A 166 9.27 -20.78 0.13
N GLU A 167 9.84 -21.93 0.49
CA GLU A 167 9.46 -23.23 -0.09
C GLU A 167 7.99 -23.56 0.21
N GLN A 168 7.51 -23.32 1.43
CA GLN A 168 6.12 -23.53 1.79
C GLN A 168 5.20 -22.60 0.98
N VAL A 169 5.56 -21.33 0.81
CA VAL A 169 4.81 -20.39 -0.05
C VAL A 169 4.75 -20.92 -1.49
N GLY A 170 5.88 -21.36 -2.04
CA GLY A 170 5.94 -21.96 -3.38
C GLY A 170 5.04 -23.20 -3.52
N LYS A 171 5.00 -24.08 -2.52
CA LYS A 171 4.09 -25.25 -2.52
C LYS A 171 2.62 -24.86 -2.53
N VAL A 172 2.24 -23.86 -1.73
CA VAL A 172 0.87 -23.36 -1.67
C VAL A 172 0.47 -22.72 -3.02
N ILE A 173 1.36 -21.97 -3.65
CA ILE A 173 1.15 -21.44 -5.00
C ILE A 173 0.93 -22.57 -6.00
N MET A 174 1.80 -23.60 -5.99
CA MET A 174 1.66 -24.76 -6.88
C MET A 174 0.35 -25.53 -6.67
N GLN A 175 -0.22 -25.49 -5.47
CA GLN A 175 -1.45 -26.19 -5.11
C GLN A 175 -2.72 -25.42 -5.50
N TYR A 176 -2.78 -24.10 -5.25
CA TYR A 176 -4.02 -23.33 -5.37
C TYR A 176 -4.05 -22.37 -6.57
N SER A 177 -2.91 -22.09 -7.21
CA SER A 177 -2.90 -21.20 -8.37
C SER A 177 -3.59 -21.84 -9.58
N SER A 178 -4.36 -21.03 -10.31
CA SER A 178 -4.89 -21.42 -11.62
C SER A 178 -3.82 -21.47 -12.71
N ASN A 179 -2.66 -20.85 -12.51
CA ASN A 179 -1.50 -20.88 -13.40
C ASN A 179 -0.18 -21.06 -12.61
N PRO A 180 0.04 -22.26 -12.03
CA PRO A 180 1.02 -22.47 -10.97
C PRO A 180 2.47 -22.24 -11.40
N LEU A 181 2.85 -22.63 -12.63
CA LEU A 181 4.22 -22.45 -13.11
C LEU A 181 4.56 -20.98 -13.34
N PHE A 182 3.60 -20.20 -13.85
CA PHE A 182 3.79 -18.77 -14.04
C PHE A 182 3.88 -18.04 -12.70
N ASP A 183 2.96 -18.35 -11.77
CA ASP A 183 2.95 -17.71 -10.46
C ASP A 183 4.16 -18.12 -9.61
N ALA A 184 4.68 -19.34 -9.77
CA ALA A 184 5.93 -19.77 -9.14
C ALA A 184 7.14 -18.96 -9.65
N GLN A 185 7.19 -18.64 -10.94
CA GLN A 185 8.22 -17.75 -11.49
C GLN A 185 8.10 -16.34 -10.90
N VAL A 186 6.90 -15.77 -10.90
CA VAL A 186 6.64 -14.43 -10.31
C VAL A 186 7.04 -14.41 -8.83
N PHE A 187 6.69 -15.45 -8.07
CA PHE A 187 7.08 -15.58 -6.68
C PHE A 187 8.61 -15.66 -6.50
N PHE A 188 9.32 -16.40 -7.36
CA PHE A 188 10.78 -16.46 -7.34
C PHE A 188 11.40 -15.09 -7.60
N GLU A 189 10.89 -14.33 -8.57
CA GLU A 189 11.32 -12.95 -8.85
C GLU A 189 11.12 -12.04 -7.63
N VAL A 190 9.97 -12.14 -6.95
CA VAL A 190 9.69 -11.39 -5.70
C VAL A 190 10.62 -11.79 -4.57
N ALA A 191 10.90 -13.09 -4.39
CA ALA A 191 11.79 -13.58 -3.35
C ALA A 191 13.23 -13.07 -3.56
N LEU A 192 13.72 -13.13 -4.80
CA LEU A 192 15.04 -12.59 -5.17
C LEU A 192 15.10 -11.07 -4.97
N PHE A 193 14.07 -10.34 -5.41
CA PHE A 193 13.99 -8.89 -5.21
C PHE A 193 13.97 -8.50 -3.72
N SER A 194 13.26 -9.28 -2.90
CA SER A 194 13.21 -9.07 -1.44
C SER A 194 14.58 -9.25 -0.81
N PHE A 195 15.35 -10.24 -1.26
CA PHE A 195 16.74 -10.42 -0.83
C PHE A 195 17.61 -9.23 -1.24
N LEU A 196 17.53 -8.78 -2.50
CA LEU A 196 18.35 -7.68 -3.02
C LEU A 196 18.07 -6.33 -2.35
N THR A 197 16.82 -6.09 -1.97
CA THR A 197 16.39 -4.86 -1.28
C THR A 197 16.51 -4.95 0.25
N GLY A 198 16.95 -6.10 0.79
CA GLY A 198 17.10 -6.29 2.22
C GLY A 198 15.76 -6.33 2.98
N ASN A 199 14.67 -6.73 2.32
CA ASN A 199 13.38 -6.87 2.97
C ASN A 199 13.36 -8.12 3.86
N ALA A 200 13.73 -7.93 5.13
CA ALA A 200 13.78 -8.97 6.15
C ALA A 200 12.41 -9.29 6.79
N ASP A 201 11.33 -8.61 6.40
CA ASP A 201 9.99 -8.82 6.96
C ASP A 201 9.01 -9.46 5.96
N MET A 202 9.53 -10.20 4.97
CA MET A 202 8.71 -10.88 3.97
C MET A 202 8.14 -12.20 4.51
N HIS A 203 7.07 -12.11 5.30
CA HIS A 203 6.43 -13.22 6.01
C HIS A 203 5.13 -13.69 5.32
N LEU A 204 4.47 -14.75 5.81
CA LEU A 204 3.31 -15.37 5.15
C LEU A 204 2.17 -14.38 4.81
N LYS A 205 1.91 -13.38 5.66
CA LYS A 205 0.86 -12.38 5.40
C LYS A 205 1.22 -11.31 4.36
N ASN A 206 2.43 -11.30 3.82
CA ASN A 206 2.82 -10.41 2.72
C ASN A 206 2.49 -11.00 1.34
N PHE A 207 2.24 -12.30 1.28
CA PHE A 207 1.79 -12.97 0.09
C PHE A 207 0.28 -13.16 0.17
N SER A 208 -0.42 -13.07 -0.96
CA SER A 208 -1.85 -13.34 -1.02
C SER A 208 -2.26 -13.79 -2.43
N MET A 209 -3.37 -14.48 -2.53
CA MET A 209 -3.97 -14.95 -3.78
C MET A 209 -5.44 -14.48 -3.87
N ILE A 210 -5.92 -14.24 -5.09
CA ILE A 210 -7.31 -13.84 -5.41
C ILE A 210 -8.04 -15.04 -6.03
#